data_AF-A0A418AMC6-F1
#
_entry.id   AF-A0A418AMC6-F1
#
_cell.length_a   1.000
_cell.length_b   1.000
_cell.length_c   1.000
_cell.angle_alpha   90.00
_cell.angle_beta   90.00
_cell.angle_gamma   90.00
#
_symmetry.space_group_name_H-M   'P 1'
#
loop_
_entity.id
_entity.type
_entity.pdbx_description
1 polymer ?
#
loop_
_entity_poly.entity_id
_entity_poly.type
_entity_poly.pdbx_seq_one_letter_code
_entity_poly.pdbx_strand_id
1 'polypeptide(L)'
;MELLSAELSAETLAALQAHLATAKLNEESEVSEDFRLSQLYVCNVPCRGLDVVGLCSWYDSRTGDALAAEAFEQSKGGPIAFVSTPAAFKALKALHPDRKDVYLFEYDHRFEEKYPTEFVFYDYNTPLALDSKFQHFFDYVLVDPPYLDIAADLGFTPTGFVPTFDSKLSNRFLTYTNYASERFGRCDDDFSDSDE
;
A
#
# COMPACT_ATOMS: atom_id res chain seq x y z
N MET A 1 49.20 23.31 3.78
CA MET A 1 47.91 23.03 4.45
C MET A 1 47.17 24.36 4.50
N GLU A 2 46.71 24.83 3.34
CA GLU A 2 46.11 26.15 3.17
C GLU A 2 44.58 26.03 3.10
N LEU A 3 43.94 26.59 4.12
CA LEU A 3 42.75 27.44 4.08
C LEU A 3 41.86 27.37 2.82
N LEU A 4 40.74 26.67 2.95
CA LEU A 4 39.48 27.00 2.26
C LEU A 4 38.32 26.87 3.24
N SER A 5 38.31 27.73 4.27
CA SER A 5 37.08 28.06 4.99
C SER A 5 36.32 29.08 4.13
N ALA A 6 35.48 28.59 3.22
CA ALA A 6 34.47 29.42 2.58
C ALA A 6 33.46 29.81 3.67
N GLU A 7 33.64 30.98 4.28
CA GLU A 7 32.61 31.58 5.13
C GLU A 7 31.41 31.90 4.24
N LEU A 8 30.36 31.09 4.35
CA LEU A 8 29.05 31.35 3.78
C LEU A 8 28.55 32.71 4.29
N SER A 9 27.99 33.54 3.42
CA SER A 9 27.41 34.83 3.83
C SER A 9 26.24 34.59 4.80
N ALA A 10 26.00 35.54 5.70
CA ALA A 10 24.92 35.44 6.69
C ALA A 10 23.55 35.15 6.04
N GLU A 11 23.32 35.69 4.84
CA GLU A 11 22.11 35.47 4.05
C GLU A 11 22.02 34.01 3.55
N THR A 12 23.10 33.44 3.04
CA THR A 12 23.13 32.03 2.60
C THR A 12 22.96 31.06 3.77
N LEU A 13 23.52 31.40 4.93
CA LEU A 13 23.40 30.59 6.14
C LEU A 13 21.97 30.62 6.69
N ALA A 14 21.33 31.80 6.69
CA ALA A 14 19.93 31.94 7.06
C ALA A 14 18.98 31.20 6.09
N ALA A 15 19.25 31.27 4.78
CA ALA A 15 18.49 30.54 3.78
C ALA A 15 18.61 29.01 3.95
N LEU A 16 19.82 28.52 4.23
CA LEU A 16 20.05 27.09 4.47
C LEU A 16 19.36 26.61 5.75
N GLN A 17 19.41 27.41 6.83
CA GLN A 17 18.72 27.11 8.09
C GLN A 17 17.20 27.07 7.91
N ALA A 18 16.63 28.02 7.18
CA ALA A 18 15.20 28.01 6.85
C ALA A 18 14.81 26.79 6.01
N HIS A 19 15.64 26.41 5.04
CA HIS A 19 15.40 25.23 4.22
C HIS A 19 15.48 23.93 5.03
N LEU A 20 16.47 23.79 5.93
CA LEU A 20 16.59 22.65 6.82
C LEU A 20 15.45 22.55 7.84
N ALA A 21 14.97 23.68 8.36
CA ALA A 21 13.80 23.71 9.24
C ALA A 21 12.52 23.30 8.50
N THR A 22 12.35 23.73 7.25
CA THR A 22 11.23 23.33 6.39
C THR A 22 11.32 21.85 6.03
N ALA A 23 12.51 21.34 5.73
CA ALA A 23 12.74 19.92 5.47
C ALA A 23 12.43 19.05 6.70
N LYS A 24 12.85 19.47 7.90
CA LYS A 24 12.51 18.76 9.15
C LYS A 24 11.02 18.78 9.47
N LEU A 25 10.31 19.87 9.19
CA LEU A 25 8.86 19.91 9.35
C LEU A 25 8.14 19.00 8.35
N ASN A 26 8.66 18.90 7.12
CA ASN A 26 8.15 17.94 6.14
C ASN A 26 8.45 16.49 6.58
N GLU A 27 9.65 16.20 7.09
CA GLU A 27 10.02 14.90 7.68
C GLU A 27 9.21 14.56 8.94
N GLU A 28 8.78 15.54 9.74
CA GLU A 28 7.89 15.31 10.89
C GLU A 28 6.42 15.07 10.46
N SER A 29 6.01 15.59 9.29
CA SER A 29 4.71 15.30 8.67
C SER A 29 4.69 13.98 7.87
N GLU A 30 5.86 13.54 7.42
CA GLU A 30 6.09 12.22 6.84
C GLU A 30 6.45 11.26 7.96
N VAL A 31 5.43 10.62 8.55
CA VAL A 31 5.64 9.43 9.41
C VAL A 31 6.67 8.55 8.74
N SER A 32 7.74 8.22 9.49
CA SER A 32 8.74 7.25 9.08
C SER A 32 8.02 6.07 8.42
N GLU A 33 8.23 5.97 7.11
CA GLU A 33 7.71 4.94 6.22
C GLU A 33 8.31 3.56 6.53
N ASP A 34 8.69 3.32 7.78
CA ASP A 34 9.19 2.05 8.27
C ASP A 34 7.97 1.14 8.50
N PHE A 35 7.37 0.71 7.40
CA PHE A 35 6.17 -0.14 7.34
C PHE A 35 6.45 -1.58 7.77
N ARG A 36 7.55 -1.84 8.51
CA ARG A 36 8.05 -3.16 8.96
C ARG A 36 7.05 -4.01 9.77
N LEU A 37 5.85 -3.48 10.01
CA LEU A 37 4.82 -4.02 10.88
C LEU A 37 3.45 -4.19 10.19
N SER A 38 3.25 -3.73 8.95
CA SER A 38 2.03 -4.05 8.19
C SER A 38 2.14 -5.46 7.59
N GLN A 39 1.06 -6.23 7.62
CA GLN A 39 1.00 -7.69 7.48
C GLN A 39 1.62 -8.27 6.18
N LEU A 40 2.94 -8.51 6.25
CA LEU A 40 3.76 -9.65 5.80
C LEU A 40 3.73 -10.24 4.36
N TYR A 41 4.74 -9.86 3.58
CA TYR A 41 5.57 -10.63 2.66
C TYR A 41 6.97 -10.09 2.93
N VAL A 42 7.73 -10.84 3.72
CA VAL A 42 9.18 -10.66 3.77
C VAL A 42 9.72 -11.32 2.52
N CYS A 43 10.18 -10.52 1.56
CA CYS A 43 10.98 -11.06 0.47
C CYS A 43 12.33 -11.51 1.08
N ASN A 44 12.45 -12.79 1.39
CA ASN A 44 13.68 -13.40 1.90
C ASN A 44 14.69 -13.53 0.73
N VAL A 45 15.21 -12.41 0.25
CA VAL A 45 16.27 -12.40 -0.77
C VAL A 45 17.56 -11.86 -0.14
N PRO A 46 18.66 -12.64 -0.14
CA PRO A 46 19.95 -12.15 0.32
C PRO A 46 20.46 -11.10 -0.69
N CYS A 47 20.23 -9.82 -0.39
CA CYS A 47 20.85 -8.72 -1.11
C CYS A 47 22.30 -8.57 -0.64
N ARG A 48 23.24 -8.79 -1.57
CA ARG A 48 24.70 -8.76 -1.38
C ARG A 48 25.18 -7.78 -0.28
N GLY A 49 25.59 -8.33 0.86
CA GLY A 49 26.60 -7.73 1.75
C GLY A 49 26.13 -6.66 2.74
N LEU A 50 24.84 -6.38 2.87
CA LEU A 50 24.29 -5.66 4.01
C LEU A 50 23.19 -6.49 4.66
N ASP A 51 23.33 -6.78 5.95
CA ASP A 51 22.31 -7.41 6.80
C ASP A 51 21.14 -6.43 7.06
N VAL A 52 20.45 -6.02 5.99
CA VAL A 52 19.26 -5.17 6.06
C VAL A 52 18.05 -5.95 5.58
N VAL A 53 17.20 -6.35 6.53
CA VAL A 53 15.82 -6.78 6.27
C VAL A 53 15.04 -5.53 5.87
N GLY A 54 15.08 -5.15 4.60
CA GLY A 54 14.31 -4.05 4.04
C GLY A 54 12.93 -4.53 3.61
N LEU A 55 11.88 -4.00 4.22
CA LEU A 55 10.52 -4.18 3.70
C LEU A 55 10.39 -3.39 2.40
N CYS A 56 10.08 -4.08 1.31
CA CYS A 56 9.54 -3.42 0.14
C CYS A 56 8.22 -2.75 0.56
N SER A 57 8.11 -1.42 0.40
CA SER A 57 6.80 -0.79 0.28
C SER A 57 6.09 -1.58 -0.81
N TRP A 58 5.05 -2.33 -0.44
CA TRP A 58 4.45 -3.26 -1.38
C TRP A 58 3.85 -2.40 -2.47
N TYR A 59 4.38 -2.58 -3.68
CA TYR A 59 4.14 -1.77 -4.87
C TYR A 59 5.03 -0.52 -4.97
N ASP A 60 5.71 -0.41 -6.11
CA ASP A 60 6.24 0.88 -6.55
C ASP A 60 5.09 1.88 -6.72
N SER A 61 5.41 3.18 -6.72
CA SER A 61 4.40 4.24 -6.83
C SER A 61 3.47 4.02 -8.04
N ARG A 62 4.05 3.62 -9.18
CA ARG A 62 3.32 3.35 -10.42
C ARG A 62 2.26 2.26 -10.26
N THR A 63 2.57 1.22 -9.51
CA THR A 63 1.68 0.09 -9.27
C THR A 63 0.56 0.47 -8.31
N GLY A 64 0.87 1.21 -7.24
CA GLY A 64 -0.15 1.79 -6.37
C GLY A 64 -1.11 2.71 -7.13
N ASP A 65 -0.59 3.55 -8.01
CA ASP A 65 -1.39 4.44 -8.87
C ASP A 65 -2.29 3.66 -9.83
N ALA A 66 -1.80 2.56 -10.42
CA ALA A 66 -2.59 1.73 -11.32
C ALA A 66 -3.75 1.04 -10.60
N LEU A 67 -3.52 0.51 -9.39
CA LEU A 67 -4.55 -0.10 -8.55
C LEU A 67 -5.58 0.92 -8.08
N ALA A 68 -5.13 2.12 -7.69
CA ALA A 68 -6.00 3.23 -7.32
C ALA A 68 -6.91 3.67 -8.49
N ALA A 69 -6.34 3.79 -9.69
CA ALA A 69 -7.09 4.15 -10.89
C ALA A 69 -8.17 3.11 -11.21
N GLU A 70 -7.82 1.82 -11.15
CA GLU A 70 -8.80 0.74 -11.38
C GLU A 70 -9.91 0.78 -10.33
N ALA A 71 -9.58 0.90 -9.04
CA ALA A 71 -10.57 1.00 -7.97
C ALA A 71 -11.52 2.18 -8.17
N PHE A 72 -10.99 3.33 -8.58
CA PHE A 72 -11.79 4.50 -8.88
C PHE A 72 -12.74 4.27 -10.07
N GLU A 73 -12.25 3.70 -11.17
CA GLU A 73 -13.02 3.42 -12.39
C GLU A 73 -14.12 2.38 -12.15
N GLN A 74 -13.77 1.24 -11.54
CA GLN A 74 -14.66 0.09 -11.39
C GLN A 74 -15.72 0.29 -10.31
N SER A 75 -15.42 1.08 -9.27
CA SER A 75 -16.41 1.43 -8.25
C SER A 75 -17.57 2.25 -8.79
N LYS A 76 -17.43 2.93 -9.94
CA LYS A 76 -18.48 3.77 -10.56
C LYS A 76 -19.11 4.81 -9.62
N GLY A 77 -18.36 5.29 -8.63
CA GLY A 77 -18.85 6.22 -7.61
C GLY A 77 -19.26 5.57 -6.28
N GLY A 78 -19.33 4.24 -6.22
CA GLY A 78 -19.70 3.46 -5.06
C GLY A 78 -18.62 3.30 -3.97
N PRO A 79 -18.94 2.66 -2.84
CA PRO A 79 -18.01 2.46 -1.74
C PRO A 79 -16.86 1.52 -2.11
N ILE A 80 -15.65 1.86 -1.65
CA ILE A 80 -14.40 1.14 -1.94
C ILE A 80 -13.79 0.64 -0.64
N ALA A 81 -13.42 -0.64 -0.60
CA ALA A 81 -12.61 -1.21 0.47
C ALA A 81 -11.21 -1.59 -0.05
N PHE A 82 -10.19 -1.11 0.64
CA PHE A 82 -8.80 -1.56 0.50
C PHE A 82 -8.47 -2.43 1.70
N VAL A 83 -8.33 -3.73 1.50
CA VAL A 83 -8.00 -4.70 2.54
C VAL A 83 -6.54 -5.09 2.39
N SER A 84 -5.73 -4.77 3.39
CA SER A 84 -4.27 -5.01 3.38
C SER A 84 -3.54 -4.38 2.19
N THR A 85 -4.11 -3.32 1.59
CA THR A 85 -3.57 -2.63 0.39
C THR A 85 -3.36 -1.13 0.60
N PRO A 86 -2.53 -0.72 1.57
CA PRO A 86 -2.40 0.68 1.98
C PRO A 86 -1.78 1.57 0.90
N ALA A 87 -0.92 1.03 0.02
CA ALA A 87 -0.32 1.80 -1.07
C ALA A 87 -1.37 2.29 -2.08
N ALA A 88 -2.29 1.41 -2.51
CA ALA A 88 -3.37 1.76 -3.43
C ALA A 88 -4.38 2.72 -2.78
N PHE A 89 -4.68 2.55 -1.49
CA PHE A 89 -5.50 3.50 -0.73
C PHE A 89 -4.88 4.90 -0.71
N LYS A 90 -3.60 5.02 -0.36
CA LYS A 90 -2.88 6.31 -0.34
C LYS A 90 -2.89 6.97 -1.71
N ALA A 91 -2.59 6.20 -2.76
CA ALA A 91 -2.61 6.70 -4.13
C ALA A 91 -4.01 7.21 -4.53
N LEU A 92 -5.08 6.48 -4.19
CA LEU A 92 -6.44 6.93 -4.46
C LEU A 92 -6.78 8.23 -3.71
N LYS A 93 -6.43 8.33 -2.42
CA LYS A 93 -6.65 9.56 -1.63
C LYS A 93 -5.82 10.74 -2.13
N ALA A 94 -4.62 10.50 -2.67
CA ALA A 94 -3.79 11.54 -3.28
C ALA A 94 -4.38 12.04 -4.60
N LEU A 95 -4.87 11.14 -5.45
CA LEU A 95 -5.49 11.47 -6.75
C LEU A 95 -6.90 12.07 -6.60
N HIS A 96 -7.66 11.61 -5.61
CA HIS A 96 -9.06 11.96 -5.37
C HIS A 96 -9.35 12.24 -3.88
N PRO A 97 -8.84 13.36 -3.33
CA PRO A 97 -8.95 13.67 -1.90
C PRO A 97 -10.39 13.78 -1.41
N ASP A 98 -11.29 14.29 -2.27
CA ASP A 98 -12.72 14.48 -1.97
C ASP A 98 -13.54 13.19 -2.12
N ARG A 99 -12.93 12.07 -2.55
CA ARG A 99 -13.65 10.81 -2.71
C ARG A 99 -14.07 10.28 -1.33
N LYS A 100 -15.39 10.17 -1.15
CA LYS A 100 -16.03 9.60 0.03
C LYS A 100 -16.18 8.09 -0.09
N ASP A 101 -16.53 7.47 1.03
CA ASP A 101 -16.82 6.04 1.15
C ASP A 101 -15.65 5.14 0.71
N VAL A 102 -14.43 5.58 1.02
CA VAL A 102 -13.21 4.81 0.84
C VAL A 102 -12.72 4.38 2.20
N TYR A 103 -12.48 3.09 2.37
CA TYR A 103 -12.11 2.50 3.65
C TYR A 103 -10.82 1.70 3.52
N LEU A 104 -9.95 1.80 4.52
CA LEU A 104 -8.71 1.04 4.63
C LEU A 104 -8.84 0.05 5.80
N PHE A 105 -8.88 -1.24 5.47
CA PHE A 105 -8.88 -2.34 6.42
C PHE A 105 -7.44 -2.80 6.65
N GLU A 106 -6.88 -2.44 7.80
CA GLU A 106 -5.48 -2.69 8.14
C GLU A 106 -5.29 -3.07 9.60
N TYR A 107 -4.23 -3.83 9.86
CA TYR A 107 -3.83 -4.21 11.21
C TYR A 107 -3.00 -3.10 11.88
N ASP A 108 -2.29 -2.31 11.08
CA ASP A 108 -1.37 -1.29 11.57
C ASP A 108 -2.12 -0.01 12.00
N HIS A 109 -2.25 0.20 13.31
CA HIS A 109 -2.90 1.36 13.91
C HIS A 109 -2.26 2.72 13.55
N ARG A 110 -1.05 2.76 12.97
CA ARG A 110 -0.47 4.03 12.50
C ARG A 110 -1.34 4.70 11.41
N PHE A 111 -2.10 3.90 10.66
CA PHE A 111 -3.06 4.43 9.71
C PHE A 111 -4.27 5.08 10.36
N GLU A 112 -4.66 4.64 11.56
CA GLU A 112 -5.77 5.21 12.33
C GLU A 112 -5.49 6.68 12.70
N GLU A 113 -4.26 6.98 13.12
CA GLU A 113 -3.86 8.35 13.47
C GLU A 113 -3.92 9.30 12.27
N LYS A 114 -3.61 8.80 11.06
CA LYS A 114 -3.56 9.59 9.82
C LYS A 114 -4.91 9.66 9.11
N TYR A 115 -5.71 8.61 9.18
CA TYR A 115 -6.97 8.45 8.45
C TYR A 115 -8.09 7.97 9.39
N PRO A 116 -8.43 8.72 10.45
CA PRO A 116 -9.33 8.24 11.50
C PRO A 116 -10.76 7.95 11.02
N THR A 117 -11.16 8.54 9.89
CA THR A 117 -12.50 8.36 9.31
C THR A 117 -12.59 7.20 8.33
N GLU A 118 -11.50 6.91 7.63
CA GLU A 118 -11.43 5.87 6.60
C GLU A 118 -10.82 4.56 7.14
N PHE A 119 -10.06 4.61 8.22
CA PHE A 119 -9.41 3.45 8.81
C PHE A 119 -10.43 2.54 9.50
N VAL A 120 -10.29 1.25 9.25
CA VAL A 120 -10.99 0.17 9.92
C VAL A 120 -9.94 -0.83 10.38
N PHE A 121 -9.86 -1.04 11.70
CA PHE A 121 -8.97 -2.08 12.21
C PHE A 121 -9.41 -3.45 11.68
N TYR A 122 -8.48 -4.18 11.08
CA TYR A 122 -8.72 -5.50 10.51
C TYR A 122 -7.63 -6.46 10.96
N ASP A 123 -8.04 -7.46 11.75
CA ASP A 123 -7.20 -8.58 12.13
C ASP A 123 -7.55 -9.79 11.25
N TYR A 124 -6.60 -10.20 10.43
CA TYR A 124 -6.70 -11.37 9.56
C TYR A 124 -7.05 -12.66 10.32
N ASN A 125 -6.63 -12.81 11.58
CA ASN A 125 -6.95 -13.99 12.37
C ASN A 125 -8.43 -14.05 12.78
N THR A 126 -9.15 -12.93 12.67
CA THR A 126 -10.57 -12.78 13.01
C THR A 126 -11.32 -12.04 11.90
N PRO A 127 -11.35 -12.57 10.65
CA PRO A 127 -11.79 -11.81 9.47
C PRO A 127 -13.29 -11.48 9.48
N LEU A 128 -14.08 -12.19 10.28
CA LEU A 128 -15.51 -11.96 10.47
C LEU A 128 -15.82 -10.95 11.60
N ALA A 129 -14.81 -10.49 12.35
CA ALA A 129 -14.97 -9.52 13.44
C ALA A 129 -15.08 -8.08 12.92
N LEU A 130 -15.91 -7.88 11.89
CA LEU A 130 -16.19 -6.58 11.29
C LEU A 130 -17.56 -6.07 11.70
N ASP A 131 -17.71 -4.74 11.69
CA ASP A 131 -19.00 -4.10 11.91
C ASP A 131 -20.01 -4.58 10.85
N SER A 132 -21.17 -5.04 11.30
CA SER A 132 -22.29 -5.48 10.46
C SER A 132 -22.69 -4.47 9.38
N LYS A 133 -22.41 -3.17 9.57
CA LYS A 133 -22.67 -2.13 8.56
C LYS A 133 -21.95 -2.38 7.22
N PHE A 134 -20.87 -3.15 7.22
CA PHE A 134 -20.06 -3.41 6.03
C PHE A 134 -20.55 -4.62 5.22
N GLN A 135 -21.52 -5.37 5.72
CA GLN A 135 -22.12 -6.47 4.97
C GLN A 135 -22.86 -5.94 3.75
N HIS A 136 -22.49 -6.43 2.55
CA HIS A 136 -23.05 -5.99 1.26
C HIS A 136 -22.96 -4.47 1.00
N PHE A 137 -21.98 -3.79 1.62
CA PHE A 137 -21.85 -2.34 1.53
C PHE A 137 -20.94 -1.89 0.37
N PHE A 138 -19.93 -2.68 0.03
CA PHE A 138 -18.89 -2.29 -0.92
C PHE A 138 -19.23 -2.70 -2.35
N ASP A 139 -19.06 -1.74 -3.27
CA ASP A 139 -19.17 -2.00 -4.71
C ASP A 139 -17.82 -2.50 -5.26
N TYR A 140 -16.71 -2.05 -4.67
CA TYR A 140 -15.37 -2.47 -5.04
C TYR A 140 -14.56 -2.87 -3.80
N VAL A 141 -13.93 -4.04 -3.85
CA VAL A 141 -13.00 -4.49 -2.82
C VAL A 141 -11.70 -4.91 -3.49
N LEU A 142 -10.59 -4.33 -3.05
CA LEU A 142 -9.25 -4.80 -3.36
C LEU A 142 -8.65 -5.45 -2.13
N VAL A 143 -8.26 -6.72 -2.26
CA VAL A 143 -7.69 -7.51 -1.17
C VAL A 143 -6.32 -8.03 -1.58
N ASP A 144 -5.36 -7.92 -0.68
CA ASP A 144 -4.04 -8.55 -0.75
C ASP A 144 -3.80 -9.33 0.56
N PRO A 145 -4.41 -10.52 0.71
CA PRO A 145 -4.37 -11.24 1.97
C PRO A 145 -3.02 -11.92 2.17
N PRO A 146 -2.58 -12.14 3.43
CA PRO A 146 -1.34 -12.87 3.71
C PRO A 146 -1.39 -14.35 3.26
N TYR A 147 -2.57 -14.90 2.98
CA TYR A 147 -2.77 -16.25 2.45
C TYR A 147 -3.85 -16.27 1.36
N LEU A 148 -3.55 -16.97 0.26
CA LEU A 148 -4.35 -16.99 -0.98
C LEU A 148 -5.69 -17.71 -0.83
N ASP A 149 -5.75 -18.75 0.01
CA ASP A 149 -6.92 -19.62 0.13
C ASP A 149 -8.15 -18.91 0.72
N ILE A 150 -7.94 -17.94 1.63
CA ILE A 150 -9.05 -17.24 2.30
C ILE A 150 -9.84 -16.37 1.33
N ALA A 151 -9.19 -15.70 0.39
CA ALA A 151 -9.92 -14.86 -0.55
C ALA A 151 -10.77 -15.68 -1.53
N ALA A 152 -10.33 -16.90 -1.87
CA ALA A 152 -11.13 -17.85 -2.63
C ALA A 152 -12.37 -18.29 -1.85
N ASP A 153 -12.23 -18.61 -0.56
CA ASP A 153 -13.34 -18.98 0.33
C ASP A 153 -14.38 -17.85 0.49
N LEU A 154 -13.93 -16.60 0.45
CA LEU A 154 -14.79 -15.41 0.49
C LEU A 154 -15.46 -15.08 -0.86
N GLY A 155 -15.18 -15.88 -1.91
CA GLY A 155 -15.78 -15.72 -3.23
C GLY A 155 -15.18 -14.59 -4.07
N PHE A 156 -13.98 -14.11 -3.73
CA PHE A 156 -13.26 -13.16 -4.58
C PHE A 156 -12.61 -13.87 -5.78
N THR A 157 -12.54 -13.15 -6.90
CA THR A 157 -11.84 -13.59 -8.09
C THR A 157 -10.37 -13.22 -8.00
N PRO A 158 -9.44 -14.19 -8.18
CA PRO A 158 -8.01 -13.89 -8.25
C PRO A 158 -7.68 -13.19 -9.56
N THR A 159 -7.05 -12.03 -9.46
CA THR A 159 -6.50 -11.23 -10.55
C THR A 159 -5.01 -11.07 -10.37
N GLY A 160 -4.24 -11.32 -11.43
CA GLY A 160 -2.79 -11.27 -11.34
C GLY A 160 -2.23 -10.08 -12.11
N PHE A 161 -1.18 -9.45 -11.59
CA PHE A 161 -0.47 -8.42 -12.33
C PHE A 161 1.04 -8.55 -12.12
N VAL A 162 1.81 -8.13 -13.13
CA VAL A 162 3.28 -8.18 -13.08
C VAL A 162 3.79 -6.75 -12.93
N PRO A 163 4.17 -6.32 -11.70
CA PRO A 163 4.79 -5.02 -11.51
C PRO A 163 6.06 -4.88 -12.33
N THR A 164 6.31 -3.65 -12.78
CA THR A 164 7.48 -3.31 -13.57
C THR A 164 8.53 -2.70 -12.66
N PHE A 165 9.23 -3.56 -11.92
CA PHE A 165 10.34 -3.10 -11.08
C PHE A 165 11.51 -2.60 -11.93
N ASP A 166 12.17 -1.54 -11.47
CA ASP A 166 13.43 -1.04 -12.04
C ASP A 166 14.59 -2.04 -11.84
N SER A 167 14.44 -2.95 -10.86
CA SER A 167 15.30 -4.13 -10.67
C SER A 167 14.59 -5.40 -11.16
N LYS A 168 15.28 -6.23 -11.94
CA LYS A 168 14.81 -7.39 -12.75
C LYS A 168 14.06 -8.55 -12.04
N LEU A 169 13.37 -8.33 -10.93
CA LEU A 169 12.56 -9.31 -10.22
C LEU A 169 11.07 -9.05 -10.48
N SER A 170 10.59 -9.30 -11.70
CA SER A 170 9.18 -9.17 -12.06
C SER A 170 8.39 -10.43 -11.71
N ASN A 171 8.21 -10.70 -10.42
CA ASN A 171 7.28 -11.75 -9.98
C ASN A 171 5.84 -11.28 -10.22
N ARG A 172 4.92 -12.22 -10.47
CA ARG A 172 3.49 -11.93 -10.56
C ARG A 172 2.93 -11.75 -9.15
N PHE A 173 2.25 -10.64 -8.92
CA PHE A 173 1.49 -10.39 -7.71
C PHE A 173 0.05 -10.80 -7.94
N LEU A 174 -0.52 -11.45 -6.92
CA LEU A 174 -1.90 -11.90 -6.90
C LEU A 174 -2.70 -10.90 -6.07
N THR A 175 -3.82 -10.46 -6.62
CA THR A 175 -4.77 -9.56 -5.98
C THR A 175 -6.13 -10.20 -6.07
N TYR A 176 -7.01 -9.95 -5.10
CA TYR A 176 -8.34 -10.49 -5.11
C TYR A 176 -9.36 -9.37 -5.18
N THR A 177 -10.32 -9.54 -6.08
CA THR A 177 -11.37 -8.55 -6.31
C THR A 177 -12.72 -9.23 -6.46
N ASN A 178 -13.81 -8.50 -6.24
CA ASN A 178 -15.17 -9.02 -6.40
C ASN A 178 -15.68 -8.96 -7.86
N TYR A 179 -14.82 -8.69 -8.83
CA TYR A 179 -15.14 -8.57 -10.25
C TYR A 179 -13.99 -9.13 -11.11
N ALA A 180 -14.20 -9.24 -12.43
CA ALA A 180 -13.14 -9.60 -13.36
C ALA A 180 -12.47 -8.32 -13.89
N SER A 181 -11.19 -8.10 -13.55
CA SER A 181 -10.41 -7.00 -14.12
C SER A 181 -9.82 -7.39 -15.48
N GLU A 182 -9.91 -6.49 -16.46
CA GLU A 182 -9.19 -6.62 -17.74
C GLU A 182 -7.78 -6.02 -17.65
N ARG A 183 -7.57 -5.08 -16.71
CA ARG A 183 -6.28 -4.42 -16.49
C ARG A 183 -5.30 -5.35 -15.79
N PHE A 184 -5.77 -6.07 -14.78
CA PHE A 184 -4.99 -7.08 -14.07
C PHE A 184 -5.35 -8.44 -14.66
N GLY A 185 -4.50 -8.97 -15.54
CA GLY A 185 -4.77 -10.17 -16.32
C GLY A 185 -5.20 -11.37 -15.47
N ARG A 186 -5.90 -12.32 -16.11
CA ARG A 186 -6.40 -13.54 -15.46
C ARG A 186 -5.30 -14.26 -14.72
N CYS A 187 -5.53 -14.60 -13.45
CA CYS A 187 -4.64 -15.51 -12.74
C CYS A 187 -4.52 -16.83 -13.52
N ASP A 188 -3.29 -17.24 -13.84
CA ASP A 188 -3.01 -18.51 -14.52
C ASP A 188 -2.53 -19.59 -13.53
N ASP A 189 -2.44 -19.25 -12.24
CA ASP A 189 -2.06 -20.17 -11.18
C ASP A 189 -3.28 -21.00 -10.74
N ASP A 190 -3.14 -22.32 -10.79
CA ASP A 190 -4.12 -23.28 -10.28
C ASP A 190 -3.83 -23.52 -8.79
N PHE A 191 -4.73 -23.04 -7.92
CA PHE A 191 -4.63 -23.21 -6.46
C PHE A 191 -5.33 -24.48 -5.95
N SER A 192 -5.69 -25.41 -6.83
CA SER A 192 -6.43 -26.63 -6.47
C SER A 192 -5.59 -27.71 -5.77
N ASP A 193 -4.31 -27.48 -5.50
CA ASP A 193 -3.36 -28.50 -5.02
C ASP A 193 -2.85 -28.27 -3.58
N SER A 194 -3.51 -27.45 -2.75
CA SER A 194 -3.07 -27.21 -1.35
C SER A 194 -3.65 -28.17 -0.29
N ASP A 195 -4.10 -29.37 -0.69
CA ASP A 195 -4.53 -30.44 0.20
C ASP A 195 -3.60 -31.68 0.13
N GLU A 196 -2.38 -31.59 0.68
CA GLU A 196 -1.61 -32.75 1.18
C GLU A 196 -0.83 -32.45 2.47
#